data_AF-A0A949EKA3-F1
#
_entry.id   AF-A0A949EKA3-F1
#
_cell.length_a   1.000
_cell.length_b   1.000
_cell.length_c   1.000
_cell.angle_alpha   90.00
_cell.angle_beta   90.00
_cell.angle_gamma   90.00
#
_symmetry.space_group_name_H-M   'P 1'
#
loop_
_entity.id
_entity.type
_entity.pdbx_description
1 polymer ?
#
loop_
_entity_poly.entity_id
_entity_poly.type
_entity_poly.pdbx_seq_one_letter_code
_entity_poly.pdbx_strand_id
1 'polypeptide(L)' 'ELTKVLHKIAEQGKVSLRTVRRDGIDGLKKMEDSKEIPEDARFKGQDEIQKLTEKYTKRIDELLKDKEKELTTI' A
#
# COMPACT_ATOMS: atom_id res chain seq x y z
N GLU A 1 10.17 15.81 19.12
CA GLU A 1 8.94 16.13 18.35
C GLU A 1 8.96 15.60 16.92
N LEU A 2 10.09 15.71 16.19
CA LEU A 2 10.20 15.27 14.79
C LEU A 2 9.87 13.78 14.56
N THR A 3 10.27 12.89 15.47
CA THR A 3 9.93 11.45 15.40
C THR A 3 8.42 11.21 15.38
N LYS A 4 7.65 11.96 16.18
CA LYS A 4 6.18 11.85 16.20
C LYS A 4 5.56 12.26 14.86
N VAL A 5 6.13 13.25 14.19
CA VAL A 5 5.69 13.70 12.86
C VAL A 5 5.99 12.63 11.81
N LEU A 6 7.18 12.02 11.84
CA LEU A 6 7.54 10.93 10.92
C LEU A 6 6.58 9.74 11.02
N HIS A 7 6.27 9.28 12.24
CA HIS A 7 5.31 8.20 12.44
C HIS A 7 3.92 8.56 11.90
N LYS A 8 3.46 9.81 12.11
CA LYS A 8 2.17 10.25 11.58
C LYS A 8 2.13 10.20 10.06
N ILE A 9 3.20 10.63 9.39
CA ILE A 9 3.32 10.58 7.92
C ILE A 9 3.35 9.12 7.43
N ALA A 10 4.13 8.26 8.08
CA ALA A 10 4.20 6.84 7.73
C ALA A 10 2.82 6.16 7.86
N GLU A 11 2.09 6.41 8.95
CA GLU A 11 0.74 5.87 9.14
C GLU A 11 -0.27 6.42 8.13
N GLN A 12 -0.21 7.71 7.79
CA GLN A 12 -1.01 8.28 6.71
C GLN A 12 -0.72 7.62 5.35
N GLY A 13 0.55 7.34 5.06
CA GLY A 13 0.96 6.59 3.87
C GLY A 13 0.36 5.18 3.85
N LYS A 14 0.44 4.45 4.96
CA LYS A 14 -0.14 3.11 5.10
C LYS A 14 -1.67 3.13 4.97
N VAL A 15 -2.36 4.11 5.53
CA VAL A 15 -3.81 4.27 5.37
C VAL A 15 -4.16 4.50 3.91
N SER A 16 -3.45 5.41 3.23
CA SER A 16 -3.66 5.69 1.80
C SER A 16 -3.45 4.43 0.94
N LEU A 17 -2.41 3.65 1.24
CA LEU A 17 -2.14 2.39 0.55
C LEU A 17 -3.28 1.37 0.72
N ARG A 18 -3.87 1.28 1.92
CA ARG A 18 -5.03 0.41 2.19
C ARG A 18 -6.26 0.84 1.41
N THR A 19 -6.49 2.15 1.28
CA THR A 19 -7.58 2.71 0.47
C THR A 19 -7.40 2.33 -1.01
N VAL A 20 -6.22 2.61 -1.58
CA VAL A 20 -5.94 2.28 -2.99
C VAL A 20 -6.06 0.78 -3.26
N ARG A 21 -5.59 -0.07 -2.35
CA ARG A 21 -5.78 -1.52 -2.46
C ARG A 21 -7.26 -1.89 -2.53
N ARG A 22 -8.08 -1.33 -1.64
CA ARG A 22 -9.54 -1.58 -1.63
C ARG A 22 -10.16 -1.15 -2.95
N ASP A 23 -9.85 0.07 -3.41
CA ASP A 23 -10.39 0.60 -4.66
C ASP A 23 -9.99 -0.26 -5.87
N GLY A 24 -8.75 -0.76 -5.89
CA GLY A 24 -8.27 -1.68 -6.92
C GLY A 24 -9.00 -3.04 -6.90
N ILE A 25 -9.21 -3.63 -5.72
CA ILE A 25 -9.96 -4.89 -5.57
C ILE A 25 -11.42 -4.70 -5.99
N ASP A 26 -12.06 -3.62 -5.54
CA ASP A 26 -13.44 -3.30 -5.90
C ASP A 26 -13.58 -3.03 -7.41
N GLY A 27 -12.56 -2.40 -8.02
CA GLY A 27 -12.46 -2.21 -9.47
C GLY A 27 -12.38 -3.53 -10.24
N LEU A 28 -11.50 -4.45 -9.84
CA LEU A 28 -11.39 -5.79 -10.45
C LEU A 28 -12.71 -6.56 -10.37
N LYS A 29 -13.41 -6.48 -9.24
CA LYS A 29 -14.72 -7.12 -9.07
C LYS A 29 -15.76 -6.54 -10.03
N LYS A 30 -15.81 -5.21 -10.18
CA LYS A 30 -16.71 -4.55 -11.14
C LYS A 30 -16.43 -4.95 -12.58
N MET A 31 -15.15 -5.06 -12.97
CA MET A 31 -14.74 -5.48 -14.32
C MET A 31 -15.12 -6.95 -14.59
N GLU A 32 -15.09 -7.81 -13.58
CA GLU A 32 -15.60 -9.17 -13.70
C GLU A 32 -17.13 -9.18 -13.87
N ASP A 33 -17.84 -8.44 -13.03
CA ASP A 33 -19.31 -8.33 -13.09
C ASP A 33 -19.78 -7.78 -14.44
N SER A 34 -19.01 -6.85 -15.05
CA SER A 34 -19.27 -6.32 -16.39
C SER A 34 -18.79 -7.23 -17.53
N LYS A 35 -18.19 -8.38 -17.22
CA LYS A 35 -17.59 -9.36 -18.15
C LYS A 35 -16.45 -8.78 -19.00
N GLU A 36 -15.79 -7.73 -18.54
CA GLU A 36 -14.59 -7.17 -19.16
C GLU A 36 -13.36 -8.05 -18.90
N ILE A 37 -13.32 -8.73 -17.76
CA ILE A 37 -12.27 -9.70 -17.42
C ILE A 37 -12.88 -11.03 -16.95
N PRO A 38 -12.22 -12.17 -17.23
CA PRO A 38 -12.61 -13.46 -16.65
C PRO A 38 -12.16 -13.57 -15.18
N GLU A 39 -12.77 -14.49 -14.43
CA GLU A 39 -12.47 -14.76 -13.03
C GLU A 39 -10.98 -15.03 -12.76
N ASP A 40 -10.31 -15.80 -13.64
CA ASP A 40 -8.87 -16.07 -13.55
C ASP A 40 -8.03 -14.79 -13.59
N ALA A 41 -8.43 -13.81 -14.41
CA ALA A 41 -7.74 -12.53 -14.52
C ALA A 41 -7.99 -11.66 -13.27
N ARG A 42 -9.20 -11.69 -12.70
CA ARG A 42 -9.50 -11.05 -11.41
C ARG A 42 -8.59 -11.57 -10.31
N PHE A 43 -8.46 -12.90 -10.18
CA PHE A 43 -7.60 -13.51 -9.16
C PHE A 43 -6.12 -13.13 -9.33
N LYS A 44 -5.61 -13.13 -10.57
CA LYS A 44 -4.24 -12.67 -10.86
C LYS A 44 -4.05 -11.19 -10.49
N GLY A 45 -5.00 -10.34 -10.87
CA GLY A 45 -4.95 -8.91 -10.52
C GLY A 45 -4.97 -8.68 -9.00
N GLN A 46 -5.75 -9.46 -8.25
CA GLN A 46 -5.77 -9.39 -6.79
C GLN A 46 -4.41 -9.76 -6.17
N ASP A 47 -3.76 -10.81 -6.67
CA ASP A 47 -2.42 -11.22 -6.22
C ASP A 47 -1.36 -10.15 -6.53
N GLU A 48 -1.41 -9.54 -7.72
CA GLU A 48 -0.52 -8.44 -8.09
C GLU A 48 -0.72 -7.20 -7.21
N ILE A 49 -1.98 -6.81 -6.96
CA ILE A 49 -2.32 -5.71 -6.05
C ILE A 49 -1.80 -6.00 -4.64
N GLN A 50 -1.93 -7.23 -4.16
CA GLN A 50 -1.44 -7.61 -2.84
C GLN A 50 0.09 -7.52 -2.77
N LYS A 51 0.80 -8.07 -3.76
CA LYS A 51 2.27 -7.97 -3.86
C LYS A 51 2.76 -6.52 -3.89
N LEU A 52 2.10 -5.66 -4.66
CA LEU A 52 2.42 -4.22 -4.71
C LEU A 52 2.17 -3.55 -3.35
N THR A 53 1.04 -3.85 -2.71
CA THR A 53 0.71 -3.31 -1.38
C THR A 53 1.76 -3.72 -0.35
N GLU A 54 2.16 -4.99 -0.33
CA GLU A 54 3.20 -5.47 0.60
C GLU A 54 4.55 -4.80 0.33
N LYS A 55 4.94 -4.67 -0.95
CA LYS A 55 6.19 -4.00 -1.35
C LYS A 55 6.24 -2.57 -0.84
N TYR A 56 5.18 -1.78 -1.07
CA TYR A 56 5.17 -0.38 -0.66
C TYR A 56 4.97 -0.19 0.84
N THR A 57 4.29 -1.12 1.53
CA THR A 57 4.23 -1.13 3.00
C THR A 57 5.63 -1.29 3.59
N LYS A 58 6.39 -2.30 3.13
CA LYS A 58 7.78 -2.51 3.55
C LYS A 58 8.64 -1.28 3.25
N ARG A 59 8.44 -0.66 2.08
CA ARG A 59 9.18 0.55 1.70
C ARG A 59 8.91 1.72 2.64
N ILE A 60 7.66 1.91 3.09
CA ILE A 60 7.32 2.95 4.08
C ILE A 60 8.04 2.67 5.41
N ASP A 61 8.05 1.42 5.87
CA ASP A 61 8.72 1.03 7.11
C ASP A 61 10.24 1.22 7.05
N GLU A 62 10.87 0.87 5.92
CA GLU A 62 12.30 1.13 5.67
C GLU A 62 12.62 2.63 5.71
N LEU A 63 11.84 3.45 4.98
CA LEU A 63 12.05 4.90 4.93
C LEU A 63 11.88 5.56 6.31
N LEU A 64 10.89 5.11 7.08
CA LEU A 64 10.69 5.58 8.45
C LEU A 64 11.92 5.26 9.30
N LYS A 65 12.38 4.01 9.27
CA LYS A 65 13.55 3.56 10.05
C LYS A 65 14.83 4.32 9.68
N ASP A 66 15.07 4.51 8.38
CA ASP A 66 16.23 5.24 7.89
C ASP A 66 16.21 6.69 8.37
N LYS A 67 15.04 7.35 8.29
CA LYS A 67 14.88 8.73 8.75
C LYS A 67 14.94 8.89 10.27
N GLU A 68 14.45 7.91 11.03
CA GLU A 68 14.62 7.88 12.48
C GLU A 68 16.09 7.75 12.89
N LYS A 69 16.84 6.89 12.20
CA LYS A 69 18.27 6.72 12.44
C LYS A 69 19.05 7.99 12.13
N GLU A 70 18.74 8.67 11.02
CA GLU A 70 19.32 9.97 10.66
C GLU A 70 19.07 11.01 11.76
N LEU A 71 17.83 11.12 12.26
CA LEU A 71 17.48 12.06 13.34
C LEU A 71 18.15 11.75 14.67
N THR A 72 18.42 10.48 14.98
CA THR A 72 19.04 10.06 16.25
C THR A 72 20.57 10.18 16.23
N THR A 73 21.16 10.31 15.04
CA THR A 73 22.63 10.44 14.86
C THR A 73 23.08 11.90 14.82
N ILE A 74 22.13 12.86 14.83
CA ILE A 74 22.36 14.31 14.92
C ILE A 74 22.36 14.74 16.39
#